data_AF-A0A496BE70-F1
#
_entry.id   AF-A0A496BE70-F1
#
_cell.length_a   1.000
_cell.length_b   1.000
_cell.length_c   1.000
_cell.angle_alpha   90.00
_cell.angle_beta   90.00
_cell.angle_gamma   90.00
#
_symmetry.space_group_name_H-M   'P 1'
#
loop_
_entity.id
_entity.type
_entity.pdbx_description
1 polymer ?
#
loop_
_entity_poly.entity_id
_entity_poly.type
_entity_poly.pdbx_seq_one_letter_code
_entity_poly.pdbx_strand_id
1 'polypeptide(L)'
;MANQKHDLVEYPIQDNVRLETYWRDDAGGRGPAASLFVHDDEIMRFDCFGGDNGHCHFNLRQTRGRRWMYPEGTFQDHIQQSLFDLRTNLNFCLQTHQDERVQEIQIEQESLEQAIPQMETHLLGLAEKLQQNVN
;
A
#
# COMPACT_ATOMS: atom_id res chain seq x y z
N MET A 1 19.49 5.78 -2.70
CA MET A 1 19.37 5.19 -1.35
C MET A 1 18.07 4.41 -1.35
N ALA A 2 18.06 3.17 -0.86
CA ALA A 2 16.82 2.41 -0.75
C ALA A 2 15.88 3.17 0.21
N ASN A 3 14.60 3.32 -0.13
CA ASN A 3 13.61 3.93 0.77
C ASN A 3 13.57 3.08 2.04
N GLN A 4 13.98 3.67 3.17
CA GLN A 4 13.99 2.96 4.44
C GLN A 4 12.55 2.83 4.94
N LYS A 5 12.12 1.57 5.16
CA LYS A 5 10.83 1.27 5.77
C LYS A 5 11.01 1.21 7.28
N HIS A 6 10.27 2.02 8.02
CA HIS A 6 10.27 2.01 9.49
C HIS A 6 9.04 1.27 10.01
N ASP A 7 9.17 0.65 11.19
CA ASP A 7 8.08 -0.10 11.83
C ASP A 7 7.40 -1.08 10.85
N LEU A 8 8.16 -1.79 10.02
CA LEU A 8 7.62 -2.69 9.00
C LEU A 8 6.90 -3.89 9.63
N VAL A 9 5.69 -4.17 9.16
CA VAL A 9 4.94 -5.41 9.40
C VAL A 9 4.60 -6.04 8.06
N GLU A 10 4.85 -7.35 7.94
CA GLU A 10 4.53 -8.14 6.77
C GLU A 10 3.39 -9.11 7.08
N TYR A 11 2.40 -9.19 6.20
CA TYR A 11 1.31 -10.14 6.24
C TYR A 11 1.44 -11.07 5.03
N PRO A 12 1.88 -12.33 5.22
CA PRO A 12 1.85 -13.30 4.14
C PRO A 12 0.39 -13.58 3.77
N ILE A 13 0.04 -13.43 2.50
CA ILE A 13 -1.32 -13.71 2.00
C ILE A 13 -1.38 -15.14 1.46
N GLN A 14 -0.41 -15.51 0.62
CA GLN A 14 -0.19 -16.85 0.09
C GLN A 14 1.24 -16.92 -0.47
N ASP A 15 1.62 -18.05 -1.06
CA ASP A 15 2.92 -18.18 -1.74
C ASP A 15 3.12 -17.08 -2.80
N ASN A 16 4.25 -16.39 -2.70
CA ASN A 16 4.64 -15.26 -3.55
C ASN A 16 3.76 -14.00 -3.44
N VAL A 17 2.85 -13.91 -2.46
CA VAL A 17 2.02 -12.72 -2.23
C VAL A 17 2.15 -12.28 -0.78
N ARG A 18 2.52 -11.01 -0.61
CA ARG A 18 2.56 -10.40 0.72
C ARG A 18 2.05 -8.98 0.69
N LEU A 19 1.44 -8.59 1.79
CA LEU A 19 1.10 -7.21 2.10
C LEU A 19 2.10 -6.69 3.13
N GLU A 20 2.62 -5.50 2.92
CA GLU A 20 3.51 -4.83 3.85
C GLU A 20 2.87 -3.53 4.30
N THR A 21 2.99 -3.21 5.58
CA THR A 21 2.62 -1.90 6.14
C THR A 21 3.78 -1.33 6.92
N TYR A 22 4.05 -0.05 6.74
CA TYR A 22 5.26 0.58 7.25
C TYR A 22 5.12 2.09 7.27
N TRP A 23 6.03 2.72 7.97
CA TRP A 23 6.22 4.16 7.97
C TRP A 23 7.26 4.56 6.91
N ARG A 24 6.93 5.55 6.09
CA ARG A 24 7.87 6.19 5.14
C ARG A 24 8.24 7.58 5.60
N ASP A 25 9.52 7.91 5.42
CA ASP A 25 10.08 9.23 5.69
C ASP A 25 11.20 9.51 4.70
N ASP A 26 10.83 9.92 3.48
CA ASP A 26 11.79 10.20 2.41
C ASP A 26 11.37 11.43 1.58
N ALA A 27 12.18 11.76 0.57
CA ALA A 27 11.93 12.93 -0.29
C ALA A 27 10.60 12.86 -1.06
N GLY A 28 9.98 11.68 -1.18
CA GLY A 28 8.68 11.48 -1.82
C GLY A 28 7.49 11.72 -0.89
N GLY A 29 7.72 11.91 0.41
CA GLY A 29 6.71 12.21 1.41
C GLY A 29 6.91 11.42 2.71
N ARG A 30 6.06 11.75 3.69
CA ARG A 30 6.16 11.24 5.05
C ARG A 30 4.78 10.80 5.56
N GLY A 31 4.68 9.56 6.03
CA GLY A 31 3.42 9.02 6.51
C GLY A 31 3.35 7.49 6.52
N PRO A 32 2.21 6.94 6.98
CA PRO A 32 1.90 5.53 6.85
C PRO A 32 1.84 5.15 5.37
N ALA A 33 2.35 3.98 5.03
CA ALA A 33 2.31 3.45 3.70
C ALA A 33 2.11 1.93 3.73
N ALA A 34 1.56 1.40 2.63
CA ALA A 34 1.42 -0.03 2.44
C ALA A 34 1.82 -0.44 1.02
N SER A 35 2.21 -1.69 0.86
CA SER A 35 2.61 -2.26 -0.42
C SER A 35 2.09 -3.68 -0.56
N LEU A 36 1.43 -3.99 -1.68
CA LEU A 36 1.12 -5.37 -2.06
C LEU A 36 2.15 -5.85 -3.08
N PHE A 37 2.82 -6.95 -2.76
CA PHE A 37 3.80 -7.60 -3.62
C PHE A 37 3.28 -8.91 -4.19
N VAL A 38 3.60 -9.17 -5.45
CA VAL A 38 3.42 -10.46 -6.12
C VAL A 38 4.73 -10.83 -6.82
N HIS A 39 5.30 -12.00 -6.52
CA HIS A 39 6.62 -12.43 -7.02
C HIS A 39 7.72 -11.36 -6.85
N ASP A 40 7.72 -10.70 -5.69
CA ASP A 40 8.60 -9.57 -5.34
C ASP A 40 8.46 -8.30 -6.19
N ASP A 41 7.50 -8.26 -7.14
CA ASP A 41 7.14 -7.03 -7.83
C ASP A 41 6.04 -6.29 -7.06
N GLU A 42 6.14 -4.97 -7.01
CA GLU A 42 5.23 -4.12 -6.24
C GLU A 42 4.03 -3.72 -7.08
N ILE A 43 2.94 -4.47 -6.90
CA ILE A 43 1.74 -4.35 -7.71
C ILE A 43 0.95 -3.10 -7.30
N MET A 44 0.85 -2.83 -6.01
CA MET A 44 0.21 -1.62 -5.51
C MET A 44 1.03 -1.04 -4.36
N ARG A 45 1.22 0.27 -4.35
CA ARG A 45 1.76 1.02 -3.21
C ARG A 45 0.80 2.14 -2.82
N PHE A 46 0.44 2.18 -1.56
CA PHE A 46 -0.47 3.13 -0.98
C PHE A 46 0.30 4.08 -0.08
N ASP A 47 0.54 5.30 -0.53
CA ASP A 47 1.19 6.35 0.25
C ASP A 47 0.10 7.18 0.93
N CYS A 48 -0.25 6.84 2.18
CA CYS A 48 -1.40 7.39 2.91
C CYS A 48 -1.10 8.74 3.58
N PHE A 49 -0.31 9.60 2.94
CA PHE A 49 0.20 10.85 3.53
C PHE A 49 -0.90 11.90 3.66
N GLY A 50 -1.00 12.63 4.77
CA GLY A 50 -2.05 13.65 4.96
C GLY A 50 -1.94 14.86 4.02
N GLY A 51 -2.98 15.69 4.03
CA GLY A 51 -3.10 16.86 3.16
C GLY A 51 -3.43 16.44 1.72
N ASP A 52 -2.76 17.05 0.75
CA ASP A 52 -2.93 16.79 -0.69
C ASP A 52 -1.92 15.77 -1.25
N ASN A 53 -1.21 15.05 -0.37
CA ASN A 53 -0.10 14.17 -0.74
C ASN A 53 -0.43 12.69 -0.75
N GLY A 54 -1.66 12.30 -0.40
CA GLY A 54 -2.11 10.92 -0.47
C GLY A 54 -2.18 10.41 -1.91
N HIS A 55 -1.66 9.22 -2.19
CA HIS A 55 -1.69 8.65 -3.54
C HIS A 55 -1.47 7.14 -3.58
N CYS A 56 -1.88 6.53 -4.70
CA CYS A 56 -1.63 5.13 -5.01
C CYS A 56 -0.72 5.02 -6.24
N HIS A 57 0.31 4.16 -6.17
CA HIS A 57 1.02 3.67 -7.34
C HIS A 57 0.50 2.28 -7.69
N PHE A 58 0.49 1.97 -8.98
CA PHE A 58 0.08 0.67 -9.51
C PHE A 58 1.12 0.16 -10.51
N ASN A 59 1.35 -1.16 -10.49
CA ASN A 59 2.37 -1.87 -11.27
C ASN A 59 3.68 -1.06 -11.30
N LEU A 60 4.23 -0.78 -10.11
CA LEU A 60 5.15 0.34 -9.85
C LEU A 60 6.33 0.37 -10.83
N ARG A 61 6.98 -0.79 -11.02
CA ARG A 61 8.12 -0.94 -11.92
C ARG A 61 7.71 -0.72 -13.38
N GLN A 62 6.63 -1.37 -13.80
CA GLN A 62 6.10 -1.29 -15.17
C GLN A 62 5.67 0.13 -15.55
N THR A 63 4.99 0.83 -14.65
CA THR A 63 4.46 2.17 -14.92
C THR A 63 5.47 3.28 -14.68
N ARG A 64 6.67 2.94 -14.16
CA ARG A 64 7.72 3.88 -13.77
C ARG A 64 7.25 4.87 -12.69
N GLY A 65 6.49 4.37 -11.71
CA GLY A 65 5.99 5.18 -10.60
C GLY A 65 4.84 6.11 -10.98
N ARG A 66 3.99 5.72 -11.95
CA ARG A 66 2.74 6.45 -12.16
C ARG A 66 1.83 6.22 -10.97
N ARG A 67 1.10 7.29 -10.64
CA ARG A 67 0.21 7.35 -9.49
C ARG A 67 -1.09 8.05 -9.85
N TRP A 68 -2.16 7.70 -9.15
CA TRP A 68 -3.32 8.58 -9.01
C TRP A 68 -3.30 9.23 -7.65
N MET A 69 -3.69 10.51 -7.61
CA MET A 69 -3.74 11.29 -6.37
C MET A 69 -5.09 11.09 -5.69
N TYR A 70 -5.06 11.07 -4.37
CA TYR A 70 -6.27 11.15 -3.55
C TYR A 70 -6.73 12.61 -3.44
N PRO A 71 -8.03 12.85 -3.18
CA PRO A 71 -8.49 14.16 -2.76
C PRO A 71 -7.77 14.60 -1.49
N GLU A 72 -7.67 15.91 -1.24
CA GLU A 72 -7.12 16.42 0.02
C GLU A 72 -7.86 15.83 1.23
N GLY A 73 -7.11 15.31 2.20
CA GLY A 73 -7.68 14.58 3.32
C GLY A 73 -6.72 14.29 4.46
N THR A 74 -7.24 13.69 5.51
CA THR A 74 -6.45 13.22 6.65
C THR A 74 -5.73 11.90 6.34
N PHE A 75 -4.80 11.49 7.21
CA PHE A 75 -4.22 10.15 7.13
C PHE A 75 -5.30 9.06 7.13
N GLN A 76 -6.35 9.23 7.94
CA GLN A 76 -7.46 8.29 8.01
C GLN A 76 -8.22 8.21 6.70
N ASP A 77 -8.53 9.35 6.08
CA ASP A 77 -9.24 9.38 4.78
C ASP A 77 -8.45 8.63 3.70
N HIS A 78 -7.14 8.85 3.64
CA HIS A 78 -6.28 8.16 2.68
C HIS A 78 -6.08 6.68 2.98
N ILE A 79 -6.04 6.28 4.26
CA ILE A 79 -6.06 4.86 4.63
C ILE A 79 -7.34 4.21 4.10
N GLN A 80 -8.51 4.81 4.34
CA GLN A 80 -9.78 4.27 3.84
C GLN A 80 -9.82 4.18 2.32
N GLN A 81 -9.34 5.22 1.62
CA GLN A 81 -9.24 5.20 0.16
C GLN A 81 -8.30 4.09 -0.33
N SER A 82 -7.19 3.85 0.37
CA SER A 82 -6.23 2.79 0.03
C SER A 82 -6.83 1.40 0.20
N LEU A 83 -7.61 1.18 1.26
CA LEU A 83 -8.34 -0.09 1.47
C LEU A 83 -9.39 -0.32 0.38
N PHE A 84 -10.09 0.74 -0.03
CA PHE A 84 -11.02 0.68 -1.15
C PHE A 84 -10.30 0.35 -2.46
N ASP A 85 -9.19 1.02 -2.75
CA ASP A 85 -8.39 0.81 -3.96
C ASP A 85 -7.84 -0.61 -4.02
N LEU A 86 -7.34 -1.16 -2.89
CA LEU A 86 -6.87 -2.54 -2.82
C LEU A 86 -7.96 -3.53 -3.21
N ARG A 87 -9.18 -3.35 -2.70
CA ARG A 87 -10.30 -4.26 -3.03
C ARG A 87 -10.79 -4.13 -4.47
N THR A 88 -10.77 -2.92 -5.00
CA THR A 88 -11.43 -2.60 -6.29
C THR A 88 -10.50 -2.70 -7.49
N ASN A 89 -9.21 -2.35 -7.32
CA ASN A 89 -8.27 -2.21 -8.42
C ASN A 89 -7.25 -3.36 -8.51
N LEU A 90 -7.15 -4.23 -7.50
CA LEU A 90 -6.17 -5.32 -7.48
C LEU A 90 -6.27 -6.21 -8.71
N ASN A 91 -7.46 -6.72 -9.05
CA ASN A 91 -7.63 -7.59 -10.22
C ASN A 91 -7.23 -6.88 -11.53
N PHE A 92 -7.53 -5.59 -11.66
CA PHE A 92 -7.09 -4.81 -12.81
C PHE A 92 -5.56 -4.71 -12.88
N CYS A 93 -4.89 -4.47 -11.74
CA CYS A 93 -3.44 -4.38 -11.70
C CYS A 93 -2.78 -5.71 -12.09
N LEU A 94 -3.29 -6.84 -11.57
CA LEU A 94 -2.80 -8.18 -11.91
C LEU A 94 -2.98 -8.48 -13.40
N GLN A 95 -4.19 -8.29 -13.95
CA GLN A 95 -4.51 -8.61 -15.34
C GLN A 95 -3.78 -7.73 -16.37
N THR A 96 -3.38 -6.52 -15.98
CA THR A 96 -2.66 -5.57 -16.85
C THR A 96 -1.16 -5.54 -16.61
N HIS A 97 -0.64 -6.43 -15.75
CA HIS A 97 0.78 -6.59 -15.51
C HIS A 97 1.48 -7.19 -16.75
N GLN A 98 2.77 -6.92 -16.97
CA GLN A 98 3.53 -7.44 -18.12
C GLN A 98 4.09 -8.86 -17.90
N ASP A 99 4.24 -9.26 -16.65
CA ASP A 99 4.69 -10.61 -16.27
C ASP A 99 3.48 -11.55 -16.21
N GLU A 100 3.49 -12.59 -17.06
CA GLU A 100 2.43 -13.60 -17.13
C GLU A 100 2.23 -14.32 -15.78
N ARG A 101 3.29 -14.51 -14.99
CA ARG A 101 3.19 -15.15 -13.66
C ARG A 101 2.34 -14.33 -12.68
N VAL A 102 2.42 -12.99 -12.81
CA VAL A 102 1.59 -12.07 -12.01
C VAL A 102 0.15 -12.07 -12.54
N GLN A 103 -0.06 -12.14 -13.85
CA GLN A 103 -1.41 -12.19 -14.44
C GLN A 103 -2.16 -13.47 -14.07
N GLU A 104 -1.45 -14.60 -14.00
CA GLU A 104 -2.02 -15.91 -13.69
C GLU A 104 -2.40 -16.09 -12.22
N ILE A 105 -1.86 -15.24 -11.32
CA ILE A 105 -2.13 -15.37 -9.90
C ILE A 105 -3.60 -15.11 -9.59
N GLN A 106 -4.17 -15.97 -8.76
CA GLN A 106 -5.47 -15.76 -8.16
C GLN A 106 -5.25 -15.54 -6.67
N ILE A 107 -5.55 -14.33 -6.21
CA ILE A 107 -5.34 -13.95 -4.81
C ILE A 107 -6.38 -14.67 -3.94
N GLU A 108 -5.91 -15.32 -2.88
CA GLU A 108 -6.71 -15.96 -1.85
C GLU A 108 -7.50 -14.89 -1.09
N GLN A 109 -8.77 -14.74 -1.47
CA GLN A 109 -9.63 -13.67 -0.96
C GLN A 109 -9.84 -13.74 0.55
N GLU A 110 -9.90 -14.95 1.13
CA GLU A 110 -10.04 -15.12 2.58
C GLU A 110 -8.82 -14.57 3.32
N SER A 111 -7.61 -14.96 2.90
CA SER A 111 -6.35 -14.50 3.46
C SER A 111 -6.19 -12.99 3.29
N LEU A 112 -6.56 -12.44 2.13
CA LEU A 112 -6.54 -10.99 1.88
C LEU A 112 -7.49 -10.23 2.80
N GLU A 113 -8.74 -10.67 2.94
CA GLU A 113 -9.73 -10.01 3.79
C GLU A 113 -9.41 -10.16 5.29
N GLN A 114 -8.66 -11.18 5.70
CA GLN A 114 -8.09 -11.25 7.05
C GLN A 114 -6.94 -10.26 7.27
N ALA A 115 -6.14 -9.99 6.23
CA ALA A 115 -5.01 -9.05 6.31
C ALA A 115 -5.44 -7.58 6.30
N ILE A 116 -6.54 -7.24 5.61
CA ILE A 116 -6.99 -5.85 5.47
C ILE A 116 -7.24 -5.15 6.83
N PRO A 117 -8.01 -5.72 7.78
CA PRO A 117 -8.21 -5.08 9.09
C PRO A 117 -6.90 -4.93 9.89
N GLN A 118 -5.95 -5.84 9.70
CA GLN A 118 -4.64 -5.76 10.35
C GLN A 118 -3.79 -4.63 9.74
N MET A 119 -3.82 -4.49 8.41
CA MET A 119 -3.23 -3.37 7.69
C MET A 119 -3.80 -2.05 8.20
N GLU A 120 -5.12 -1.92 8.24
CA GLU A 120 -5.81 -0.71 8.71
C GLU A 120 -5.38 -0.34 10.13
N THR A 121 -5.47 -1.30 11.05
CA THR A 121 -5.10 -1.11 12.46
C THR A 121 -3.65 -0.62 12.60
N HIS A 122 -2.73 -1.23 11.84
CA HIS A 122 -1.33 -0.86 11.92
C HIS A 122 -1.07 0.54 11.32
N LEU A 123 -1.65 0.85 10.15
CA LEU A 123 -1.51 2.18 9.52
C LEU A 123 -2.08 3.29 10.40
N LEU A 124 -3.23 3.06 11.05
CA LEU A 124 -3.81 4.00 12.00
C LEU A 124 -2.89 4.19 13.21
N GLY A 125 -2.35 3.12 13.77
CA GLY A 125 -1.37 3.20 14.86
C GLY A 125 -0.11 3.99 14.47
N LEU A 126 0.37 3.86 13.24
CA LEU A 126 1.47 4.67 12.72
C LEU A 126 1.08 6.15 12.56
N ALA A 127 -0.15 6.43 12.10
CA ALA A 127 -0.67 7.79 11.98
C ALA A 127 -0.84 8.48 13.34
N GLU A 128 -1.25 7.75 14.38
CA GLU A 128 -1.39 8.28 15.74
C GLU A 128 -0.04 8.67 16.36
N LYS A 129 1.00 7.84 16.16
CA LYS A 129 2.38 8.14 16.63
C LYS A 129 2.89 9.49 16.11
N LEU A 130 2.47 9.94 14.93
CA LEU A 130 2.79 11.28 14.43
C LEU A 130 2.12 12.39 15.22
N GLN A 131 0.82 12.28 15.47
CA GLN A 131 0.04 13.35 16.10
C GLN A 131 0.55 13.63 17.52
N GLN A 132 1.11 12.63 18.19
CA GLN A 132 1.71 12.76 19.51
C GLN A 132 3.11 13.40 19.49
N ASN A 133 3.83 13.34 18.36
CA ASN A 133 5.18 13.91 18.22
C ASN A 133 5.19 15.36 17.69
N VAL A 134 4.02 15.93 17.39
CA VAL A 134 3.85 17.31 16.91
C VAL A 134 3.28 18.25 17.99
N ASN A 135 2.91 17.71 19.17
CA ASN A 135 2.42 18.46 20.33
C ASN A 135 3.48 18.64 21.41
#